data_AF-A0A961G7W6-F1
#
_entry.id   AF-A0A961G7W6-F1
#
_cell.length_a   1.000
_cell.length_b   1.000
_cell.length_c   1.000
_cell.angle_alpha   90.00
_cell.angle_beta   90.00
_cell.angle_gamma   90.00
#
_symmetry.space_group_name_H-M   'P 1'
#
loop_
_entity.id
_entity.type
_entity.pdbx_description
1 polymer ?
#
loop_
_entity_poly.entity_id
_entity_poly.type
_entity_poly.pdbx_seq_one_letter_code
_entity_poly.pdbx_strand_id
1 'polypeptide(L)'
;MLTSDPQPDHLLLACRDGSLPRTDWTHEAHLAVARVLLDEAGDPDVALGELRGLITSYNARSGLPDDRIICHETITRYYLGAVIALRHLPLDEVVVHPWCARGAPLRHWSRARLDSEAARRSWVPPDLAPLPFDHPVDPITDMSTTTDHTGATP
;
A
#
# COMPACT_ATOMS: atom_id res chain seq x y z
N MET A 1 -27.33 0.61 20.17
CA MET A 1 -25.89 0.55 20.48
C MET A 1 -25.18 1.07 19.25
N LEU A 2 -24.68 2.30 19.28
CA LEU A 2 -23.88 2.85 18.19
C LEU A 2 -22.48 2.23 18.33
N THR A 3 -22.20 1.15 17.61
CA THR A 3 -20.80 0.85 17.27
C THR A 3 -20.39 1.95 16.31
N SER A 4 -19.87 3.06 16.84
CA SER A 4 -19.13 4.00 15.99
C SER A 4 -18.02 3.18 15.34
N ASP A 5 -17.98 3.18 14.01
CA ASP A 5 -16.84 2.62 13.31
C ASP A 5 -15.56 3.23 13.92
N PRO A 6 -14.54 2.39 14.19
CA PRO A 6 -13.32 2.85 14.82
C PRO A 6 -12.74 3.99 13.97
N GLN A 7 -12.49 5.13 14.62
CA GLN A 7 -11.92 6.29 13.94
C GLN A 7 -10.56 5.90 13.34
N PRO A 8 -10.20 6.40 12.15
CA PRO A 8 -9.00 5.98 11.43
C PRO A 8 -7.70 6.08 12.25
N ASP A 9 -7.56 7.14 13.05
CA ASP A 9 -6.39 7.34 13.91
C ASP A 9 -6.32 6.28 15.03
N HIS A 10 -7.48 5.86 15.55
CA HIS A 10 -7.57 4.78 16.53
C HIS A 10 -7.17 3.44 15.91
N LEU A 11 -7.57 3.19 14.66
CA LEU A 11 -7.13 1.99 13.92
C LEU A 11 -5.62 1.96 13.76
N LEU A 12 -5.00 3.08 13.34
CA LEU A 12 -3.55 3.15 13.18
C LEU A 12 -2.82 2.89 14.50
N LEU A 13 -3.27 3.50 15.60
CA LEU A 13 -2.68 3.28 16.93
C LEU A 13 -2.80 1.80 17.36
N ALA A 14 -3.99 1.22 17.22
CA ALA A 14 -4.26 -0.18 17.56
C ALA A 14 -3.46 -1.18 16.68
N CYS A 15 -3.15 -0.79 15.44
CA CYS A 15 -2.24 -1.56 14.59
C CYS A 15 -0.80 -1.47 15.09
N ARG A 16 -0.32 -0.27 15.43
CA ARG A 16 1.05 -0.01 15.89
C ARG A 16 1.34 -0.75 17.20
N ASP A 17 0.44 -0.71 18.17
CA ASP A 17 0.60 -1.38 19.47
C ASP A 17 0.23 -2.89 19.46
N GLY A 18 -0.39 -3.37 18.38
CA GLY A 18 -0.79 -4.77 18.24
C GLY A 18 -2.04 -5.17 19.02
N SER A 19 -2.83 -4.19 19.47
CA SER A 19 -4.09 -4.41 20.18
C SER A 19 -5.28 -4.64 19.24
N LEU A 20 -5.17 -4.31 17.94
CA LEU A 20 -6.25 -4.51 16.98
C LEU A 20 -6.53 -6.02 16.76
N PRO A 21 -7.76 -6.51 17.01
CA PRO A 21 -8.13 -7.89 16.72
C PRO A 21 -8.00 -8.22 15.23
N ARG A 22 -7.63 -9.47 14.91
CA ARG A 22 -7.46 -9.92 13.51
C ARG A 22 -8.74 -9.80 12.68
N THR A 23 -9.92 -9.92 13.31
CA THR A 23 -11.22 -9.74 12.66
C THR A 23 -11.45 -8.31 12.18
N ASP A 24 -10.77 -7.36 12.82
CA ASP A 24 -10.96 -5.93 12.62
C ASP A 24 -9.88 -5.37 11.66
N TRP A 25 -8.85 -6.16 11.36
CA TRP A 25 -7.89 -5.90 10.29
C TRP A 25 -8.46 -6.25 8.90
N THR A 26 -9.58 -5.60 8.58
CA THR A 26 -10.34 -5.73 7.32
C THR A 26 -9.69 -4.96 6.19
N HIS A 27 -10.17 -5.15 4.95
CA HIS A 27 -9.62 -4.42 3.79
C HIS A 27 -9.87 -2.92 3.89
N GLU A 28 -11.04 -2.56 4.38
CA GLU A 28 -11.46 -1.19 4.67
C GLU A 28 -10.56 -0.56 5.74
N ALA A 29 -10.16 -1.32 6.76
CA ALA A 29 -9.19 -0.86 7.77
C ALA A 29 -7.81 -0.60 7.16
N HIS A 30 -7.34 -1.43 6.21
CA HIS A 30 -6.07 -1.16 5.51
C HIS A 30 -6.12 0.16 4.73
N LEU A 31 -7.25 0.46 4.06
CA LEU A 31 -7.43 1.71 3.31
C LEU A 31 -7.48 2.93 4.23
N ALA A 32 -8.21 2.82 5.35
CA ALA A 32 -8.28 3.88 6.37
C ALA A 32 -6.89 4.18 6.95
N VAL A 33 -6.14 3.14 7.31
CA VAL A 33 -4.77 3.27 7.82
C VAL A 33 -3.84 3.86 6.75
N ALA A 34 -3.93 3.43 5.49
CA ALA A 34 -3.15 4.00 4.39
C ALA A 34 -3.44 5.49 4.21
N ARG A 35 -4.70 5.93 4.37
CA ARG A 35 -5.08 7.34 4.31
C ARG A 35 -4.45 8.14 5.45
N VAL A 36 -4.55 7.66 6.70
CA VAL A 36 -3.96 8.35 7.86
C VAL A 36 -2.45 8.45 7.71
N LEU A 37 -1.77 7.38 7.32
CA LEU A 37 -0.32 7.39 7.09
C LEU A 37 0.09 8.39 5.99
N LEU A 38 -0.70 8.47 4.91
CA LEU A 38 -0.46 9.44 3.85
C LEU A 38 -0.62 10.89 4.36
N ASP A 39 -1.66 11.15 5.15
CA ASP A 39 -1.92 12.46 5.71
C ASP A 39 -0.88 12.86 6.79
N GLU A 40 -0.42 11.91 7.62
CA GLU A 40 0.66 12.10 8.61
C GLU A 40 2.02 12.37 7.95
N ALA A 41 2.37 11.57 6.92
CA ALA A 41 3.66 11.64 6.28
C ALA A 41 3.80 12.86 5.36
N GLY A 42 2.73 13.28 4.70
CA GLY A 42 2.73 14.32 3.67
C GLY A 42 3.49 13.95 2.38
N ASP A 43 4.17 12.80 2.38
CA ASP A 43 4.96 12.25 1.30
C ASP A 43 4.53 10.80 1.01
N PRO A 44 4.15 10.47 -0.24
CA PRO A 44 3.69 9.12 -0.59
C PRO A 44 4.72 8.00 -0.41
N ASP A 45 6.03 8.27 -0.55
CA ASP A 45 7.08 7.26 -0.41
C ASP A 45 7.30 6.90 1.06
N VAL A 46 7.29 7.93 1.92
CA VAL A 46 7.32 7.75 3.37
C VAL A 46 6.10 6.96 3.81
N ALA A 47 4.90 7.33 3.36
CA ALA A 47 3.66 6.62 3.68
C ALA A 47 3.71 5.13 3.24
N LEU A 48 4.25 4.85 2.04
CA LEU A 48 4.43 3.48 1.56
C LEU A 48 5.39 2.67 2.44
N GLY A 49 6.50 3.27 2.84
CA GLY A 49 7.47 2.66 3.75
C GLY A 49 6.84 2.30 5.10
N GLU A 50 6.10 3.24 5.69
CA GLU A 50 5.39 3.01 6.96
C GLU A 50 4.30 1.93 6.83
N LEU A 51 3.52 1.97 5.76
CA LEU A 51 2.45 0.99 5.52
C LEU A 51 3.02 -0.44 5.38
N ARG A 52 4.13 -0.62 4.64
CA ARG A 52 4.84 -1.90 4.54
C ARG A 52 5.29 -2.41 5.91
N GLY A 53 5.94 -1.53 6.69
CA GLY A 53 6.45 -1.86 8.02
C GLY A 53 5.32 -2.26 8.98
N LEU A 54 4.22 -1.52 8.94
CA LEU A 54 3.04 -1.76 9.75
C LEU A 54 2.37 -3.10 9.41
N ILE A 55 2.07 -3.35 8.13
CA ILE A 55 1.45 -4.60 7.67
C ILE A 55 2.32 -5.80 8.03
N THR A 56 3.62 -5.72 7.77
CA THR A 56 4.57 -6.81 8.05
C THR A 56 4.66 -7.10 9.55
N SER A 57 4.77 -6.05 10.38
CA SER A 57 4.84 -6.20 11.84
C SER A 57 3.54 -6.75 12.42
N TYR A 58 2.39 -6.30 11.92
CA TYR A 58 1.08 -6.80 12.34
C TYR A 58 0.88 -8.28 11.97
N ASN A 59 1.24 -8.67 10.74
CA ASN A 59 1.14 -10.05 10.27
C ASN A 59 2.04 -10.99 11.08
N ALA A 60 3.27 -10.56 11.40
CA ALA A 60 4.20 -11.34 12.22
C ALA A 60 3.63 -11.61 13.63
N ARG A 61 2.98 -10.63 14.26
CA ARG A 61 2.33 -10.79 15.56
C ARG A 61 1.07 -11.66 15.51
N SER A 62 0.40 -11.71 14.36
CA SER A 62 -0.85 -12.45 14.18
C SER A 62 -0.69 -13.97 14.02
N GLY A 63 0.55 -14.49 14.04
CA GLY A 63 0.84 -15.91 13.90
C GLY A 63 0.60 -16.46 12.50
N LEU A 64 0.69 -15.62 11.46
CA LEU A 64 0.62 -16.07 10.07
C LEU A 64 1.88 -16.88 9.70
N PRO A 65 1.76 -17.89 8.81
CA PRO A 65 2.94 -18.58 8.31
C PRO A 65 3.87 -17.61 7.56
N ASP A 66 5.17 -17.91 7.56
CA ASP A 66 6.25 -17.01 7.10
C ASP A 66 6.02 -16.43 5.70
N ASP A 67 5.41 -17.21 4.80
CA ASP A 67 5.08 -16.82 3.41
C ASP A 67 3.99 -15.74 3.31
N ARG A 68 3.28 -15.48 4.41
CA ARG A 68 2.18 -14.50 4.52
C ARG A 68 2.49 -13.36 5.49
N ILE A 69 3.67 -13.36 6.11
CA ILE A 69 4.11 -12.25 6.96
C ILE A 69 4.36 -11.01 6.11
N ILE A 70 4.97 -11.19 4.94
CA ILE A 70 5.40 -10.10 4.07
C ILE A 70 4.19 -9.43 3.38
N CYS A 71 4.22 -8.10 3.38
CA CYS A 71 3.28 -7.26 2.64
C CYS A 71 3.28 -7.60 1.13
N HIS A 72 2.11 -7.73 0.50
CA HIS A 72 2.04 -7.94 -0.96
C HIS A 72 2.31 -6.61 -1.68
N GLU A 73 3.51 -6.49 -2.23
CA GLU A 73 4.06 -5.22 -2.71
C GLU A 73 3.25 -4.57 -3.83
N THR A 74 2.93 -5.32 -4.89
CA THR A 74 2.16 -4.77 -6.02
C THR A 74 0.76 -4.34 -5.59
N ILE A 75 0.08 -5.15 -4.78
CA ILE A 75 -1.28 -4.84 -4.31
C ILE A 75 -1.28 -3.63 -3.37
N THR A 76 -0.29 -3.51 -2.50
CA THR A 76 -0.19 -2.41 -1.55
C THR A 76 0.06 -1.09 -2.26
N ARG A 77 0.97 -1.07 -3.23
CA ARG A 77 1.19 0.09 -4.10
C ARG A 77 -0.06 0.48 -4.89
N TYR A 78 -0.81 -0.49 -5.42
CA TYR A 78 -2.07 -0.21 -6.10
C TYR A 78 -3.07 0.53 -5.19
N TYR A 79 -3.32 0.01 -3.98
CA TYR A 79 -4.29 0.62 -3.08
C TYR A 79 -3.81 1.96 -2.54
N LEU A 80 -2.52 2.13 -2.25
CA LEU A 80 -1.98 3.44 -1.88
C LEU A 80 -2.16 4.45 -3.03
N GLY A 81 -1.88 4.05 -4.28
CA GLY A 81 -2.13 4.88 -5.46
C GLY A 81 -3.60 5.30 -5.59
N ALA A 82 -4.54 4.37 -5.36
CA ALA A 82 -5.96 4.67 -5.35
C ALA A 82 -6.33 5.68 -4.24
N VAL A 83 -5.81 5.49 -3.03
CA VAL A 83 -6.03 6.41 -1.90
C VAL A 83 -5.47 7.81 -2.20
N ILE A 84 -4.28 7.90 -2.81
CA ILE A 84 -3.68 9.17 -3.23
C ILE A 84 -4.55 9.87 -4.27
N ALA A 85 -5.00 9.16 -5.29
CA ALA A 85 -5.84 9.72 -6.36
C ALA A 85 -7.18 10.23 -5.81
N LEU A 86 -7.70 9.57 -4.78
CA LEU A 86 -8.99 9.88 -4.14
C LEU A 86 -8.85 10.74 -2.87
N ARG A 87 -7.67 11.28 -2.56
CA ARG A 87 -7.41 12.06 -1.34
C ARG A 87 -8.33 13.28 -1.15
N HIS A 88 -8.88 13.78 -2.25
CA HIS A 88 -9.81 14.91 -2.28
C HIS A 88 -11.22 14.53 -1.79
N LEU A 89 -11.53 13.24 -1.71
CA LEU A 89 -12.78 12.71 -1.20
C LEU A 89 -12.69 12.45 0.32
N PRO A 90 -13.82 12.49 1.04
CA PRO A 90 -13.88 12.04 2.42
C PRO A 90 -13.62 10.53 2.51
N LEU A 91 -13.08 10.08 3.65
CA LEU A 91 -12.59 8.71 3.79
C LEU A 91 -13.69 7.64 3.60
N ASP A 92 -14.91 7.91 4.07
CA ASP A 92 -16.07 7.03 3.92
C ASP A 92 -16.41 6.78 2.44
N GLU A 93 -16.24 7.78 1.57
CA GLU A 93 -16.35 7.63 0.12
C GLU A 93 -15.15 6.89 -0.48
N VAL A 94 -13.93 7.14 0.01
CA VAL A 94 -12.71 6.45 -0.47
C VAL A 94 -12.81 4.94 -0.25
N VAL A 95 -13.21 4.49 0.95
CA VAL A 95 -13.22 3.06 1.29
C VAL A 95 -14.23 2.25 0.49
N VAL A 96 -15.31 2.87 0.01
CA VAL A 96 -16.32 2.24 -0.83
C VAL A 96 -16.11 2.46 -2.33
N HIS A 97 -15.11 3.26 -2.72
CA HIS A 97 -14.87 3.61 -4.12
C HIS A 97 -14.54 2.35 -4.97
N PRO A 98 -14.99 2.25 -6.24
CA PRO A 98 -14.75 1.08 -7.08
C PRO A 98 -13.27 0.72 -7.33
N TRP A 99 -12.35 1.67 -7.17
CA TRP A 99 -10.89 1.44 -7.24
C TRP A 99 -10.34 0.85 -5.94
N CYS A 100 -11.05 1.06 -4.84
CA CYS A 100 -10.70 0.58 -3.51
C CYS A 100 -11.37 -0.76 -3.19
N ALA A 101 -12.20 -1.33 -4.06
CA ALA A 101 -12.80 -2.64 -3.84
C ALA A 101 -11.72 -3.74 -3.80
N ARG A 102 -11.87 -4.76 -2.95
CA ARG A 102 -10.90 -5.87 -2.75
C ARG A 102 -10.45 -6.57 -4.06
N GLY A 103 -11.33 -6.62 -5.07
CA GLY A 103 -11.07 -7.23 -6.37
C GLY A 103 -10.59 -6.27 -7.45
N ALA A 104 -10.47 -4.97 -7.17
CA ALA A 104 -10.15 -3.96 -8.16
C ALA A 104 -8.81 -4.19 -8.90
N PRO A 105 -7.73 -4.69 -8.25
CA PRO A 105 -6.50 -5.06 -8.96
C PRO A 105 -6.72 -6.07 -10.10
N LEU A 106 -7.67 -7.01 -9.96
CA LEU A 106 -7.91 -8.05 -10.99
C LEU A 106 -8.52 -7.49 -12.29
N ARG A 107 -8.88 -6.21 -12.33
CA ARG A 107 -9.26 -5.51 -13.57
C ARG A 107 -8.05 -5.13 -14.42
N HIS A 108 -6.86 -5.06 -13.81
CA HIS A 108 -5.62 -4.56 -14.43
C HIS A 108 -4.55 -5.64 -14.53
N TRP A 109 -4.53 -6.58 -13.60
CA TRP A 109 -3.61 -7.72 -13.62
C TRP A 109 -4.33 -9.05 -13.77
N SER A 110 -3.72 -9.96 -14.51
CA SER A 110 -4.09 -11.37 -14.49
C SER A 110 -3.81 -11.99 -13.12
N ARG A 111 -4.59 -13.01 -12.77
CA ARG A 111 -4.40 -13.75 -11.51
C ARG A 111 -3.02 -14.38 -11.43
N ALA A 112 -2.55 -14.98 -12.54
CA ALA A 112 -1.24 -15.60 -12.64
C ALA A 112 -0.11 -14.60 -12.33
N ARG A 113 -0.25 -13.35 -12.78
CA ARG A 113 0.72 -12.30 -12.51
C ARG A 113 0.68 -11.83 -11.05
N LEU A 114 -0.50 -11.57 -10.48
CA LEU A 114 -0.63 -11.13 -9.08
C LEU A 114 -0.22 -12.20 -8.06
N ASP A 115 -0.43 -13.48 -8.37
CA ASP A 115 -0.06 -14.58 -7.48
C ASP A 115 1.45 -14.88 -7.51
N SER A 116 2.19 -14.33 -8.49
CA SER A 116 3.63 -14.54 -8.64
C SER A 116 4.45 -13.98 -7.47
N GLU A 117 5.58 -14.62 -7.18
CA GLU A 117 6.55 -14.14 -6.19
C GLU A 117 7.08 -12.73 -6.54
N ALA A 118 7.27 -12.46 -7.83
CA ALA A 118 7.69 -11.14 -8.30
C ALA A 118 6.69 -10.05 -7.88
N ALA A 119 5.39 -10.26 -8.13
CA ALA A 119 4.36 -9.28 -7.73
C ALA A 119 4.24 -9.10 -6.22
N ARG A 120 4.53 -10.14 -5.44
CA ARG A 120 4.55 -10.09 -3.97
C ARG A 120 5.71 -9.27 -3.43
N ARG A 121 6.88 -9.33 -4.07
CA ARG A 121 8.13 -8.72 -3.59
C ARG A 121 8.43 -7.35 -4.17
N SER A 122 7.98 -7.09 -5.38
CA SER A 122 8.22 -5.84 -6.10
C SER A 122 6.98 -5.44 -6.88
N TRP A 123 6.96 -4.17 -7.31
CA TRP A 123 5.96 -3.73 -8.25
C TRP A 123 6.16 -4.41 -9.60
N VAL A 124 5.08 -4.98 -10.15
CA VAL A 124 5.03 -5.43 -11.53
C VAL A 124 3.95 -4.64 -12.29
N PRO A 125 4.22 -4.12 -13.50
CA PRO A 125 3.21 -3.40 -14.28
C PRO A 125 1.98 -4.28 -14.61
N PRO A 126 0.78 -3.69 -14.80
CA PRO A 126 -0.42 -4.43 -15.20
C PRO A 126 -0.28 -5.07 -16.60
N ASP A 127 -0.92 -6.22 -16.79
CA ASP A 127 -0.89 -7.00 -18.04
C ASP A 127 -2.26 -7.14 -18.75
N LEU A 128 -3.35 -6.68 -18.14
CA LEU A 128 -4.70 -6.70 -18.75
C LEU A 128 -5.17 -5.32 -19.22
N ALA A 129 -5.04 -4.31 -18.36
CA ALA A 129 -5.52 -2.96 -18.63
C ALA A 129 -4.70 -1.91 -17.87
N PRO A 130 -4.54 -0.69 -18.41
CA PRO A 130 -3.87 0.40 -17.70
C PRO A 130 -4.59 0.77 -16.41
N LEU A 131 -3.88 1.38 -15.47
CA LEU A 131 -4.46 1.88 -14.22
C LEU A 131 -5.37 3.08 -14.48
N PRO A 132 -6.38 3.31 -13.63
CA PRO A 132 -7.30 4.43 -13.79
C PRO A 132 -6.79 5.73 -13.13
N PHE A 133 -5.59 5.68 -12.57
CA PHE A 133 -4.86 6.76 -11.92
C PHE A 133 -3.38 6.63 -12.26
N ASP A 134 -2.61 7.72 -12.06
CA ASP A 134 -1.18 7.73 -12.33
C ASP A 134 -0.44 6.69 -11.48
N HIS A 135 0.61 6.11 -12.06
CA HIS A 135 1.37 5.00 -11.51
C HIS A 135 1.86 5.27 -10.08
N PRO A 136 1.88 4.27 -9.19
CA PRO A 136 2.26 4.48 -7.79
C PRO A 136 3.69 4.94 -7.64
N VAL A 137 3.90 5.62 -6.51
CA VAL A 137 5.15 6.14 -5.97
C VAL A 137 6.33 5.23 -6.31
N ASP A 138 7.20 5.78 -7.15
CA ASP A 138 8.44 5.11 -7.53
C ASP A 138 9.26 4.90 -6.27
N PRO A 139 9.93 3.75 -6.08
CA PRO A 139 10.93 3.67 -5.02
C PRO A 139 11.89 4.84 -5.22
N ILE A 140 12.19 5.58 -4.14
CA ILE A 140 13.28 6.55 -4.09
C ILE A 140 14.42 5.97 -4.92
N THR A 141 14.54 6.47 -6.15
CA THR A 141 15.67 6.13 -6.99
C THR A 141 16.76 6.88 -6.29
N ASP A 142 17.61 6.14 -5.56
CA ASP A 142 18.89 6.67 -5.14
C ASP A 142 19.50 7.27 -6.42
N MET A 143 19.46 8.60 -6.49
CA MET A 143 20.19 9.41 -7.44
C MET A 143 21.67 9.25 -7.08
N SER A 144 22.18 8.03 -7.25
CA SER A 144 23.59 7.72 -7.21
C SER A 144 24.18 8.37 -8.47
N THR A 145 24.54 9.65 -8.28
CA THR A 145 25.66 10.34 -8.89
C THR A 145 26.53 9.45 -9.76
N THR A 146 26.17 9.33 -11.03
CA THR A 146 27.14 9.01 -12.07
C THR A 146 27.51 10.34 -12.74
N THR A 147 28.38 11.10 -12.06
CA THR A 147 29.24 12.04 -12.77
C THR A 147 30.26 11.17 -13.49
N ASP A 148 29.99 10.91 -14.76
CA ASP A 148 30.88 10.17 -15.66
C ASP A 148 32.26 10.88 -15.70
N HIS A 149 33.27 10.18 -15.19
CA HIS A 149 34.68 10.51 -15.39
C HIS A 149 35.14 9.79 -16.65
N THR A 150 35.01 10.45 -17.80
CA THR A 150 35.67 10.08 -19.05
C THR A 150 35.91 11.40 -19.81
N GLY A 151 37.11 11.86 -20.18
CA GLY A 151 38.44 11.29 -20.26
C GLY A 151 39.19 12.04 -21.38
N ALA A 152 40.49 11.79 -21.48
CA ALA A 152 41.37 12.06 -22.63
C ALA A 152 41.93 13.49 -22.83
N THR A 153 43.14 13.64 -22.28
CA THR A 153 44.29 14.33 -22.87
C THR A 153 44.47 14.01 -24.37
N PRO A 154 44.92 14.99 -25.15
CA PRO A 154 46.10 14.77 -25.99
C PRO A 154 47.29 15.66 -25.59
#